data_AF-A0A960BK11-F1
#
_entry.id   AF-A0A960BK11-F1
#
_cell.length_a   1.000
_cell.length_b   1.000
_cell.length_c   1.000
_cell.angle_alpha   90.00
_cell.angle_beta   90.00
_cell.angle_gamma   90.00
#
_symmetry.space_group_name_H-M   'P 1'
#
loop_
_entity.id
_entity.type
_entity.pdbx_description
1 polymer ?
#
loop_
_entity_poly.entity_id
_entity_poly.type
_entity_poly.pdbx_seq_one_letter_code
_entity_poly.pdbx_strand_id
1 'polypeptide(L)'
;MAEETERGTPGSEAGRGGTAGWSVPELLVPLWQERLPALVERLQVVELALQAGPGEPAEDGLMMAHKLHGVLGTFGHMQGSVIAGRAEALLGSPDHDPQARAAVALQCRELRDELAAMLPDQST
;
A
#
# COMPACT_ATOMS: atom_id res chain seq x y z
N MET A 1 71.55 23.69 -23.55
CA MET A 1 70.92 23.25 -24.83
C MET A 1 69.87 22.21 -24.45
N ALA A 2 68.55 22.40 -24.52
CA ALA A 2 67.62 23.49 -24.88
C ALA A 2 66.43 23.36 -23.86
N GLU A 3 65.86 24.43 -23.28
CA GLU A 3 64.67 25.18 -23.75
C GLU A 3 63.51 24.25 -24.17
N GLU A 4 62.26 24.35 -23.70
CA GLU A 4 61.49 25.49 -23.18
C GLU A 4 60.11 24.99 -22.65
N THR A 5 59.53 25.74 -21.69
CA THR A 5 58.13 26.25 -21.64
C THR A 5 56.94 25.27 -21.72
N GLU A 6 55.82 25.35 -20.99
CA GLU A 6 55.31 25.96 -19.75
C GLU A 6 53.79 25.60 -19.72
N ARG A 7 53.18 25.73 -18.54
CA ARG A 7 51.75 26.07 -18.28
C ARG A 7 50.63 25.04 -18.48
N GLY A 8 49.96 24.78 -17.35
CA GLY A 8 48.57 24.32 -17.29
C GLY A 8 48.13 23.87 -15.89
N THR A 9 48.16 24.75 -14.88
CA THR A 9 47.55 24.50 -13.55
C THR A 9 46.02 24.71 -13.59
N PRO A 10 45.27 24.38 -12.51
CA PRO A 10 44.27 23.32 -12.45
C PRO A 10 42.82 23.83 -12.61
N GLY A 11 42.01 23.13 -13.40
CA GLY A 11 40.56 23.32 -13.44
C GLY A 11 39.88 22.58 -12.28
N SER A 12 39.68 23.28 -11.17
CA SER A 12 38.68 22.95 -10.16
C SER A 12 37.28 23.37 -10.64
N GLU A 13 36.25 22.84 -9.97
CA GLU A 13 34.80 23.11 -10.07
C GLU A 13 34.05 22.19 -11.06
N ALA A 14 33.32 21.19 -10.54
CA ALA A 14 31.95 21.29 -10.01
C ALA A 14 30.92 21.28 -11.16
N GLY A 15 29.86 20.46 -11.18
CA GLY A 15 29.33 19.60 -10.16
C GLY A 15 29.18 18.16 -10.65
N ARG A 16 29.54 17.23 -9.76
CA ARG A 16 28.80 15.98 -9.66
C ARG A 16 27.34 16.35 -9.45
N GLY A 17 26.56 16.40 -10.52
CA GLY A 17 25.11 16.29 -10.46
C GLY A 17 24.81 14.88 -9.98
N GLY A 18 24.97 14.65 -8.67
CA GLY A 18 24.37 13.51 -8.02
C GLY A 18 22.88 13.66 -8.27
N THR A 19 22.34 12.90 -9.23
CA THR A 19 20.94 12.54 -9.14
C THR A 19 20.83 11.91 -7.76
N ALA A 20 20.30 12.65 -6.79
CA ALA A 20 19.79 12.07 -5.55
C ALA A 20 18.61 11.21 -5.99
N GLY A 21 18.93 10.08 -6.65
CA GLY A 21 18.00 9.14 -7.18
C GLY A 21 17.47 8.43 -5.96
N TRP A 22 16.27 8.81 -5.56
CA TRP A 22 15.56 8.08 -4.53
C TRP A 22 15.55 6.62 -4.91
N SER A 23 15.96 5.78 -3.97
CA SER A 23 15.81 4.34 -4.12
C SER A 23 14.32 4.02 -4.27
N VAL A 24 13.98 2.92 -4.95
CA VAL A 24 12.59 2.46 -5.10
C VAL A 24 11.84 2.43 -3.74
N PRO A 25 12.45 2.00 -2.61
CA PRO A 25 11.84 2.10 -1.29
C PRO A 25 11.47 3.53 -0.85
N GLU A 26 12.32 4.52 -1.12
CA GLU A 26 12.08 5.92 -0.74
C GLU A 26 10.92 6.55 -1.52
N LEU A 27 10.68 6.10 -2.77
CA LEU A 27 9.52 6.52 -3.57
C LEU A 27 8.20 5.89 -3.10
N LEU A 28 8.25 4.72 -2.46
CA LEU A 28 7.04 4.01 -2.01
C LEU A 28 6.43 4.59 -0.75
N VAL A 29 7.23 5.22 0.12
CA VAL A 29 6.74 5.82 1.38
C VAL A 29 5.69 6.91 1.16
N PRO A 30 5.92 7.97 0.36
CA PRO A 30 4.90 9.00 0.14
C PRO A 30 3.67 8.45 -0.59
N LEU A 31 3.88 7.55 -1.56
CA LEU A 31 2.78 6.88 -2.27
C LEU A 31 1.93 6.02 -1.33
N TRP A 32 2.55 5.35 -0.35
CA TRP A 32 1.84 4.60 0.67
C TRP A 32 0.96 5.52 1.52
N GLN A 33 1.54 6.63 2.02
CA GLN A 33 0.82 7.62 2.83
C GLN A 33 -0.37 8.23 2.09
N GLU A 34 -0.23 8.57 0.81
CA GLU A 34 -1.32 9.06 -0.04
C GLU A 34 -2.45 8.04 -0.23
N ARG A 35 -2.12 6.73 -0.20
CA ARG A 35 -3.09 5.65 -0.43
C ARG A 35 -3.82 5.23 0.83
N LEU A 36 -3.22 5.38 2.01
CA LEU A 36 -3.76 4.93 3.29
C LEU A 36 -5.24 5.28 3.52
N PRO A 37 -5.73 6.53 3.30
CA PRO A 37 -7.14 6.86 3.51
C PRO A 37 -8.09 5.97 2.69
N ALA A 38 -7.76 5.79 1.41
CA ALA A 38 -8.55 4.97 0.51
C ALA A 38 -8.44 3.46 0.82
N LEU A 39 -7.38 3.01 1.51
CA LEU A 39 -7.28 1.63 1.98
C LEU A 39 -8.19 1.38 3.17
N VAL A 40 -8.24 2.34 4.11
CA VAL A 40 -9.13 2.31 5.29
C VAL A 40 -10.60 2.24 4.85
N GLU A 41 -11.02 3.09 3.91
CA GLU A 41 -12.37 3.09 3.36
C GLU A 41 -12.72 1.74 2.68
N ARG A 42 -11.81 1.21 1.87
CA ARG A 42 -12.03 -0.08 1.20
C ARG A 42 -12.16 -1.24 2.19
N LEU A 43 -11.36 -1.24 3.26
CA LEU A 43 -11.47 -2.26 4.29
C LEU A 43 -12.83 -2.22 5.01
N GLN A 44 -13.39 -1.03 5.20
CA GLN A 44 -14.74 -0.88 5.75
C GLN A 44 -15.80 -1.48 4.81
N VAL A 45 -15.69 -1.25 3.50
CA VAL A 45 -16.62 -1.85 2.52
C VAL A 45 -16.54 -3.38 2.56
N VAL A 46 -15.33 -3.94 2.59
CA VAL A 46 -15.13 -5.40 2.69
C VAL A 46 -15.70 -5.96 4.00
N GLU A 47 -15.45 -5.28 5.13
CA GLU A 47 -15.99 -5.65 6.43
C GLU A 47 -17.52 -5.71 6.41
N LEU A 48 -18.18 -4.68 5.88
CA LEU A 48 -19.64 -4.62 5.78
C LEU A 48 -20.19 -5.70 4.85
N ALA A 49 -19.54 -5.94 3.71
CA ALA A 49 -19.93 -6.99 2.77
C ALA A 49 -19.87 -8.39 3.42
N LEU A 50 -18.82 -8.67 4.20
CA LEU A 50 -18.70 -9.93 4.92
C LEU A 50 -19.82 -10.14 5.94
N GLN A 51 -20.29 -9.06 6.59
CA GLN A 51 -21.37 -9.08 7.59
C GLN A 51 -22.79 -9.12 6.97
N ALA A 52 -22.99 -8.52 5.80
CA ALA A 52 -24.31 -8.36 5.18
C ALA A 52 -24.90 -9.66 4.59
N GLY A 53 -24.07 -10.68 4.35
CA GLY A 53 -24.49 -11.91 3.65
C GLY A 53 -24.52 -11.74 2.12
N PRO A 54 -25.11 -12.70 1.38
CA PRO A 54 -25.21 -12.63 -0.09
C PRO A 54 -26.09 -11.48 -0.58
N GLY A 55 -25.68 -10.80 -1.66
CA GLY A 55 -26.42 -9.70 -2.32
C GLY A 55 -25.50 -8.66 -2.96
N GLU A 56 -26.04 -7.54 -3.45
CA GLU A 56 -25.25 -6.43 -4.05
C GLU A 56 -24.04 -5.98 -3.20
N PRO A 57 -24.14 -5.84 -1.87
CA PRO A 57 -22.99 -5.48 -1.03
C PRO A 57 -21.80 -6.45 -1.16
N ALA A 58 -22.04 -7.71 -1.55
CA ALA A 58 -21.00 -8.71 -1.74
C ALA A 58 -20.18 -8.48 -3.01
N GLU A 59 -20.76 -7.96 -4.09
CA GLU A 59 -20.04 -7.68 -5.34
C GLU A 59 -19.06 -6.52 -5.18
N ASP A 60 -19.52 -5.42 -4.57
CA ASP A 60 -18.67 -4.29 -4.23
C ASP A 60 -17.56 -4.69 -3.25
N GLY A 61 -17.92 -5.47 -2.22
CA GLY A 61 -16.97 -6.04 -1.28
C GLY A 61 -15.91 -6.90 -1.98
N LEU A 62 -16.31 -7.77 -2.90
CA LEU A 62 -15.40 -8.64 -3.66
C LEU A 62 -14.41 -7.80 -4.48
N MET A 63 -14.89 -6.80 -5.20
CA MET A 63 -14.04 -5.91 -5.99
C MET A 63 -13.03 -5.15 -5.10
N MET A 64 -13.47 -4.67 -3.94
CA MET A 64 -12.58 -3.97 -3.01
C MET A 64 -11.55 -4.92 -2.38
N ALA A 65 -11.94 -6.15 -2.03
CA ALA A 65 -11.04 -7.17 -1.52
C ALA A 65 -9.93 -7.52 -2.52
N HIS A 66 -10.28 -7.70 -3.81
CA HIS A 66 -9.31 -7.94 -4.88
C HIS A 66 -8.28 -6.80 -5.00
N LYS A 67 -8.76 -5.54 -4.99
CA LYS A 67 -7.88 -4.36 -5.06
C LYS A 67 -6.96 -4.27 -3.83
N LEU A 68 -7.50 -4.55 -2.64
CA LEU A 68 -6.74 -4.56 -1.39
C LEU A 68 -5.64 -5.63 -1.39
N HIS A 69 -5.97 -6.84 -1.84
CA HIS A 69 -5.03 -7.95 -1.94
C HIS A 69 -3.79 -7.56 -2.76
N GLY A 70 -4.00 -6.96 -3.94
CA GLY A 70 -2.91 -6.51 -4.81
C GLY A 70 -2.11 -5.33 -4.26
N VAL A 71 -2.79 -4.27 -3.78
CA VAL A 71 -2.11 -3.05 -3.32
C VAL A 71 -1.32 -3.30 -2.03
N LEU A 72 -1.87 -4.02 -1.06
CA LEU A 72 -1.18 -4.35 0.19
C LEU A 72 0.04 -5.23 -0.07
N GLY A 73 -0.03 -6.16 -1.02
CA GLY A 73 1.11 -6.96 -1.45
C GLY A 73 2.21 -6.11 -2.08
N THR A 74 1.83 -5.14 -2.92
CA THR A 74 2.77 -4.23 -3.60
C THR A 74 3.57 -3.37 -2.61
N PHE A 75 2.92 -2.90 -1.53
CA PHE A 75 3.56 -2.09 -0.49
C PHE A 75 4.20 -2.93 0.63
N GLY A 76 4.23 -4.27 0.50
CA GLY A 76 4.89 -5.16 1.47
C GLY A 76 4.08 -5.49 2.73
N HIS A 77 2.80 -5.09 2.80
CA HIS A 77 1.87 -5.44 3.88
C HIS A 77 1.35 -6.88 3.70
N MET A 78 2.23 -7.88 3.84
CA MET A 78 1.94 -9.28 3.53
C MET A 78 0.76 -9.85 4.33
N GLN A 79 0.69 -9.57 5.63
CA GLN A 79 -0.44 -10.01 6.46
C GLN A 79 -1.76 -9.40 5.98
N GLY A 80 -1.76 -8.12 5.64
CA GLY A 80 -2.95 -7.44 5.12
C GLY A 80 -3.39 -7.99 3.76
N SER A 81 -2.43 -8.27 2.88
CA SER A 81 -2.65 -8.92 1.60
C SER A 81 -3.31 -10.30 1.75
N VAL A 82 -2.85 -11.12 2.71
CA VAL A 82 -3.46 -12.42 3.03
C VAL A 82 -4.88 -12.28 3.58
N ILE A 83 -5.14 -11.30 4.45
CA ILE A 83 -6.49 -11.04 4.98
C ILE A 83 -7.44 -10.66 3.84
N ALA A 84 -7.01 -9.74 2.96
CA ALA A 84 -7.80 -9.31 1.81
C ALA A 84 -8.07 -10.46 0.82
N GLY A 85 -7.09 -11.33 0.55
CA GLY A 85 -7.29 -12.50 -0.30
C GLY A 85 -8.27 -13.53 0.29
N ARG A 86 -8.27 -13.71 1.62
CA ARG A 86 -9.28 -14.54 2.31
C ARG A 86 -10.68 -13.94 2.22
N ALA A 87 -10.79 -12.63 2.35
CA ALA A 87 -12.07 -11.93 2.15
C ALA A 87 -12.57 -12.07 0.71
N GLU A 88 -11.70 -11.90 -0.28
CA GLU A 88 -11.99 -12.11 -1.70
C GLU A 88 -12.53 -13.52 -1.95
N ALA A 89 -11.86 -14.55 -1.42
CA ALA A 89 -12.31 -15.93 -1.55
C ALA A 89 -13.69 -16.18 -0.92
N LEU A 90 -13.95 -15.65 0.28
CA LEU A 90 -15.24 -15.82 0.97
C LEU A 90 -16.39 -15.04 0.33
N LEU A 91 -16.11 -13.90 -0.30
CA LEU A 91 -17.11 -13.10 -1.00
C LEU A 91 -17.42 -13.64 -2.40
N GLY A 92 -16.43 -14.23 -3.07
CA GLY A 92 -16.61 -14.88 -4.38
C GLY A 92 -17.08 -16.35 -4.29
N SER A 93 -17.11 -16.92 -3.09
CA SER A 93 -17.56 -18.29 -2.87
C SER A 93 -19.09 -18.40 -2.86
N PRO A 94 -19.67 -19.42 -3.52
CA PRO A 94 -21.09 -19.75 -3.35
C PRO A 94 -21.39 -20.34 -1.96
N ASP A 95 -20.37 -20.81 -1.24
CA ASP A 95 -20.48 -21.28 0.14
C ASP A 95 -20.39 -20.10 1.11
N HIS A 96 -21.40 -20.00 1.99
CA HIS A 96 -21.65 -18.85 2.86
C HIS A 96 -21.41 -19.21 4.32
N ASP A 97 -20.24 -19.76 4.65
CA ASP A 97 -19.86 -20.05 6.04
C ASP A 97 -19.90 -18.75 6.89
N PRO A 98 -20.90 -18.58 7.76
CA PRO A 98 -21.06 -17.34 8.52
C PRO A 98 -19.96 -17.15 9.55
N GLN A 99 -19.40 -18.25 10.08
CA GLN A 99 -18.35 -18.20 11.09
C GLN A 99 -17.03 -17.77 10.47
N ALA A 100 -16.68 -18.32 9.30
CA ALA A 100 -15.49 -17.89 8.56
C ALA A 100 -15.59 -16.42 8.15
N ARG A 101 -16.76 -15.98 7.66
CA ARG A 101 -17.01 -14.58 7.29
C ARG A 101 -16.88 -13.63 8.49
N ALA A 102 -17.47 -13.98 9.63
CA ALA A 102 -17.35 -13.19 10.85
C ALA A 102 -15.90 -13.06 11.33
N ALA A 103 -15.13 -14.16 11.28
CA ALA A 103 -13.72 -14.16 11.65
C ALA A 103 -12.88 -13.25 10.73
N VAL A 104 -13.11 -13.30 9.42
CA VAL A 104 -12.39 -12.44 8.47
C VAL A 104 -12.85 -10.98 8.56
N ALA A 105 -14.13 -10.72 8.84
CA ALA A 105 -14.63 -9.36 9.05
C ALA A 105 -13.94 -8.69 10.25
N LEU A 106 -13.72 -9.43 11.35
CA LEU A 106 -12.95 -8.93 12.49
C LEU A 106 -11.50 -8.59 12.10
N GLN A 107 -10.85 -9.45 11.32
CA GLN A 107 -9.48 -9.19 10.85
C GLN A 107 -9.40 -7.98 9.91
N CYS A 108 -10.41 -7.77 9.05
CA CYS A 108 -10.50 -6.56 8.22
C CYS A 108 -10.63 -5.30 9.09
N ARG A 109 -11.42 -5.37 10.17
CA ARG A 109 -11.56 -4.27 11.14
C ARG A 109 -10.24 -3.96 11.84
N GLU A 110 -9.57 -4.98 12.37
CA GLU A 110 -8.28 -4.84 13.06
C GLU A 110 -7.23 -4.20 12.14
N LEU A 111 -7.14 -4.69 10.90
CA LEU A 111 -6.26 -4.11 9.88
C LEU A 111 -6.65 -2.67 9.55
N ARG A 112 -7.94 -2.36 9.45
CA ARG A 112 -8.44 -1.01 9.19
C ARG A 112 -7.99 -0.05 10.30
N ASP A 113 -8.12 -0.46 11.56
CA ASP A 113 -7.73 0.36 12.70
C ASP A 113 -6.20 0.53 12.78
N GLU A 114 -5.42 -0.51 12.43
CA GLU A 114 -3.96 -0.43 12.30
C GLU A 114 -3.54 0.58 11.23
N LEU A 115 -4.12 0.50 10.03
CA LEU A 115 -3.82 1.43 8.93
C LEU A 115 -4.31 2.86 9.23
N ALA A 116 -5.45 3.01 9.91
CA ALA A 116 -5.95 4.30 10.33
C ALA A 116 -5.01 4.98 11.35
N ALA A 117 -4.39 4.21 12.24
CA ALA A 117 -3.39 4.72 13.17
C ALA A 117 -2.09 5.20 12.49
N MET A 118 -1.84 4.79 11.24
CA MET A 118 -0.72 5.28 10.43
C MET A 118 -1.04 6.55 9.65
N LEU A 119 -2.30 6.99 9.61
CA LEU A 119 -2.66 8.23 8.95
C LEU A 119 -1.99 9.42 9.64
N PRO A 120 -1.42 10.37 8.89
CA PRO A 120 -0.87 11.57 9.48
C PRO A 120 -1.99 12.33 10.22
N ASP A 121 -1.66 12.85 11.40
CA ASP A 121 -2.57 13.69 12.18
C ASP A 121 -2.89 14.92 11.34
N GLN A 122 -4.11 15.00 10.80
CA GLN A 122 -4.58 16.12 9.98
C GLN A 122 -4.91 17.32 10.90
N SER A 123 -3.96 17.72 11.74
CA SER A 123 -4.03 18.96 12.51
C SER A 123 -3.57 20.10 11.60
N THR A 124 -4.52 20.75 10.92
CA THR A 124 -4.36 22.08 10.31
C THR A 124 -5.51 22.96 10.76
#